data_AF-A0A374WIW6-F1
#
_entry.id   AF-A0A374WIW6-F1
#
_cell.length_a   1.000
_cell.length_b   1.000
_cell.length_c   1.000
_cell.angle_alpha   90.00
_cell.angle_beta   90.00
_cell.angle_gamma   90.00
#
_symmetry.space_group_name_H-M   'P 1'
#
loop_
_entity.id
_entity.type
_entity.pdbx_description
1 polymer ?
#
loop_
_entity_poly.entity_id
_entity_poly.type
_entity_poly.pdbx_seq_one_letter_code
_entity_poly.pdbx_strand_id
1 'polypeptide(L)' 'MALKGCSYIKRVKEVNEIYDEYSKSGLSNRAIWRRYIWPVYGISEKTFYNYINAGADASVIAKQETLQLSFF' A
#
# COMPACT_ATOMS: atom_id res chain seq x y z
N MET A 1 1.47 26.51 0.85
CA MET A 1 1.27 25.05 0.91
C MET A 1 2.00 24.40 -0.25
N ALA A 2 3.19 23.83 -0.03
CA ALA A 2 3.84 23.04 -1.08
C ALA A 2 3.04 21.74 -1.23
N LEU A 3 2.39 21.52 -2.38
CA LEU A 3 1.73 20.26 -2.72
C LEU A 3 2.82 19.19 -2.91
N LYS A 4 3.35 18.65 -1.81
CA LYS A 4 4.27 17.50 -1.87
C LYS A 4 3.45 16.32 -2.35
N GLY A 5 3.80 15.78 -3.52
CA GLY A 5 3.13 14.60 -4.08
C GLY A 5 3.19 13.42 -3.11
N CYS A 6 2.04 13.04 -2.57
CA CYS A 6 1.91 11.93 -1.61
C CYS A 6 1.24 10.69 -2.22
N SER A 7 1.11 10.67 -3.55
CA SER A 7 0.46 9.59 -4.31
C SER A 7 1.11 8.23 -4.07
N TYR A 8 2.44 8.17 -3.97
CA TYR A 8 3.17 6.94 -3.69
C TYR A 8 2.83 6.37 -2.31
N ILE A 9 2.93 7.22 -1.28
CA ILE A 9 2.71 6.81 0.12
C ILE A 9 1.25 6.35 0.33
N LYS A 10 0.31 7.05 -0.30
CA LYS A 10 -1.11 6.68 -0.30
C LYS A 10 -1.33 5.31 -0.94
N ARG A 11 -0.77 5.05 -2.13
CA ARG A 11 -0.88 3.74 -2.80
C ARG A 11 -0.27 2.60 -1.98
N VAL A 12 0.90 2.84 -1.36
CA VAL A 12 1.52 1.84 -0.47
C VAL A 12 0.58 1.50 0.70
N LYS A 13 -0.04 2.52 1.31
CA LYS A 13 -1.00 2.32 2.40
C LYS A 13 -2.20 1.49 1.95
N GLU A 14 -2.87 1.91 0.88
CA GLU A 14 -4.10 1.26 0.38
C GLU A 14 -3.83 -0.20 -0.06
N VAL A 15 -2.70 -0.47 -0.71
CA VAL A 15 -2.33 -1.84 -1.12
C VAL A 15 -2.05 -2.72 0.08
N ASN A 16 -1.40 -2.20 1.12
CA ASN A 16 -1.11 -2.95 2.35
C ASN A 16 -2.37 -3.21 3.17
N GLU A 17 -3.32 -2.27 3.23
CA GLU A 17 -4.62 -2.48 3.88
C GLU A 17 -5.40 -3.63 3.21
N ILE A 18 -5.46 -3.63 1.87
CA ILE A 18 -6.07 -4.74 1.10
C ILE A 18 -5.33 -6.05 1.38
N TYR A 19 -4.01 -6.03 1.38
CA TYR A 19 -3.21 -7.24 1.67
C TYR A 19 -3.47 -7.80 3.07
N ASP A 20 -3.52 -6.95 4.10
CA ASP A 20 -3.74 -7.35 5.50
C ASP A 20 -5.14 -7.91 5.74
N GLU A 21 -6.15 -7.41 5.02
CA GLU A 21 -7.51 -7.95 5.06
C GLU A 21 -7.56 -9.38 4.50
N TYR A 22 -7.00 -9.59 3.30
CA TYR A 22 -7.09 -10.88 2.61
C TYR A 22 -6.03 -11.89 3.05
N SER A 23 -4.89 -11.48 3.62
CA SER A 23 -3.88 -12.42 4.13
C SER A 23 -4.43 -13.31 5.25
N LYS A 24 -5.36 -12.77 6.07
CA LYS A 24 -6.06 -13.49 7.13
C LYS A 24 -7.00 -14.59 6.63
N SER A 25 -7.40 -14.53 5.36
CA SER A 25 -8.31 -15.51 4.73
C SER A 25 -7.60 -16.76 4.20
N GLY A 26 -6.27 -16.84 4.31
CA GLY A 26 -5.48 -17.99 3.85
C GLY A 26 -5.24 -18.05 2.34
N LEU A 27 -5.54 -16.96 1.62
CA LEU A 27 -5.24 -16.82 0.19
C LEU A 27 -3.74 -16.63 -0.05
N SER A 28 -3.24 -17.18 -1.16
CA SER A 28 -1.85 -16.94 -1.56
C SER A 28 -1.63 -15.51 -2.04
N ASN A 29 -0.43 -14.97 -1.82
CA ASN A 29 -0.07 -13.61 -2.22
C ASN A 29 -0.36 -13.32 -3.71
N ARG A 30 -0.11 -14.30 -4.58
CA ARG A 30 -0.41 -14.23 -6.02
C ARG A 30 -1.91 -14.16 -6.30
N ALA A 31 -2.73 -14.89 -5.54
CA ALA A 31 -4.18 -14.85 -5.66
C ALA A 31 -4.74 -13.50 -5.19
N ILE A 32 -4.22 -12.96 -4.08
CA ILE A 32 -4.60 -11.64 -3.56
C ILE A 32 -4.26 -10.56 -4.60
N TRP A 33 -3.03 -10.59 -5.12
CA TRP A 33 -2.60 -9.65 -6.17
C TRP A 33 -3.52 -9.70 -7.39
N ARG A 34 -3.75 -10.90 -7.95
CA ARG A 34 -4.55 -11.05 -9.18
C ARG A 34 -6.03 -10.69 -8.98
N ARG A 35 -6.62 -10.98 -7.82
CA ARG A 35 -8.06 -10.79 -7.57
C ARG A 35 -8.43 -9.40 -7.08
N TYR A 36 -7.60 -8.78 -6.25
CA TYR A 36 -7.97 -7.54 -5.55
C TYR A 36 -7.13 -6.33 -5.94
N ILE A 37 -5.83 -6.52 -6.21
CA ILE A 37 -4.90 -5.39 -6.39
C ILE A 37 -4.71 -5.04 -7.86
N TRP A 38 -4.51 -6.05 -8.71
CA TRP A 38 -4.35 -5.88 -10.15
C TRP A 38 -5.53 -5.17 -10.83
N PRO A 39 -6.81 -5.53 -10.60
CA PRO A 39 -7.92 -4.87 -11.27
C PRO A 39 -8.11 -3.40 -10.87
N VAL A 40 -7.63 -2.99 -9.69
CA VAL A 40 -7.78 -1.62 -9.18
C VAL A 40 -6.60 -0.74 -9.60
N TYR A 41 -5.37 -1.23 -9.44
CA TYR A 41 -4.16 -0.41 -9.59
C TYR A 41 -3.36 -0.70 -10.86
N GLY A 42 -3.62 -1.83 -11.55
CA GLY A 42 -2.88 -2.23 -12.76
C GLY A 42 -1.38 -2.43 -12.55
N ILE A 43 -0.95 -2.77 -11.33
CA ILE A 43 0.47 -2.89 -10.99
C ILE A 43 1.02 -4.30 -11.24
N SER A 44 2.31 -4.38 -11.55
CA SER A 44 3.01 -5.66 -11.66
C SER A 44 3.14 -6.37 -10.31
N GLU A 45 3.32 -7.69 -10.35
CA GLU A 45 3.56 -8.52 -9.16
C GLU A 45 4.81 -8.06 -8.39
N LYS A 46 5.87 -7.63 -9.10
CA LYS A 46 7.08 -7.06 -8.48
C LYS A 46 6.77 -5.77 -7.73
N THR A 47 5.97 -4.89 -8.31
CA THR A 47 5.56 -3.63 -7.67
C THR A 47 4.71 -3.89 -6.42
N PHE A 48 3.86 -4.91 -6.46
CA PHE A 48 3.09 -5.34 -5.30
C PHE A 48 3.99 -5.75 -4.13
N TYR A 49 4.99 -6.61 -4.36
CA TYR A 49 5.93 -6.98 -3.29
C TYR A 49 6.77 -5.78 -2.81
N ASN A 50 7.14 -4.87 -3.70
CA ASN A 50 7.82 -3.64 -3.30
C ASN A 50 6.96 -2.77 -2.36
N TYR A 51 5.65 -2.70 -2.58
CA TYR A 51 4.74 -1.95 -1.70
C TYR A 51 4.54 -2.61 -0.34
N ILE A 52 4.49 -3.95 -0.30
CA ILE A 52 4.47 -4.69 0.97
C ILE A 52 5.73 -4.39 1.78
N ASN A 53 6.90 -4.55 1.17
CA ASN A 53 8.17 -4.27 1.85
C ASN A 53 8.29 -2.80 2.27
N ALA A 54 7.89 -1.87 1.39
CA ALA A 54 7.89 -0.45 1.71
C ALA A 54 6.91 -0.08 2.84
N GLY A 55 5.86 -0.87 3.06
CA GLY A 55 4.95 -0.71 4.21
C GLY A 55 5.60 -1.03 5.55
N ALA A 56 6.59 -1.92 5.56
CA ALA A 56 7.35 -2.27 6.74
C ALA A 56 8.49 -1.27 7.05
N ASP A 57 8.81 -0.37 6.12
CA ASP A 57 9.85 0.64 6.31
C ASP A 57 9.39 1.76 7.25
N ALA A 58 10.10 1.95 8.35
CA ALA A 58 9.82 2.99 9.34
C ALA A 58 9.74 4.42 8.74
N SER A 59 10.50 4.68 7.67
CA SER A 59 10.49 5.97 6.97
C SER A 59 9.19 6.25 6.21
N VAL A 60 8.49 5.20 5.77
CA VAL A 60 7.20 5.31 5.06
C VAL A 60 6.07 5.46 6.07
N ILE A 61 6.14 4.72 7.19
CA ILE A 61 5.18 4.82 8.30
C ILE A 61 5.15 6.24 8.87
N ALA A 62 6.31 6.82 9.18
CA ALA A 62 6.40 8.21 9.67
C ALA A 62 5.80 9.23 8.68
N LYS A 63 5.96 8.99 7.38
CA LYS A 63 5.35 9.83 6.33
C LYS A 63 3.84 9.61 6.22
N GLN A 64 3.33 8.42 6.50
CA GLN A 64 1.90 8.15 6.56
C GLN A 64 1.25 8.84 7.77
N GLU A 65 1.89 8.81 8.93
CA GLU A 65 1.40 9.48 10.15
C GLU A 65 1.36 11.00 9.97
N THR A 66 2.43 11.59 9.44
CA THR A 66 2.45 13.05 9.13
C THR A 66 1.36 13.44 8.13
N LEU A 67 1.04 12.58 7.16
CA LEU A 67 -0.08 12.83 6.25
C LEU A 67 -1.43 12.79 6.97
N GLN A 68 -1.65 11.82 7.85
CA GLN A 68 -2.89 11.72 8.62
C GLN A 68 -3.10 12.94 9.53
N LEU A 69 -2.04 13.41 10.18
CA LEU A 69 -2.08 14.59 11.05
C LEU A 69 -2.35 15.88 10.27
N SER A 70 -1.98 15.95 8.99
CA SER A 70 -2.24 17.14 8.15
C SER A 70 -3.71 17.33 7.74
N PHE A 71 -4.57 16.35 8.00
CA PHE A 71 -6.01 16.42 7.73
C PHE A 71 -6.85 16.91 8.93
N PHE A 72 -6.24 17.11 10.10
CA PHE A 72 -6.84 17.70 11.30
C PHE A 72 -6.38 19.15 11.46
#